data_AF-A0A0P0WIX4-F1
#
_entry.id   AF-A0A0P0WIX4-F1
#
_cell.length_a   1.000
_cell.length_b   1.000
_cell.length_c   1.000
_cell.angle_alpha   90.00
_cell.angle_beta   90.00
_cell.angle_gamma   90.00
#
_symmetry.space_group_name_H-M   'P 1'
#
loop_
_entity.id
_entity.type
_entity.pdbx_description
1 polymer ?
#
loop_
_entity_poly.entity_id
_entity_poly.type
_entity_poly.pdbx_seq_one_letter_code
_entity_poly.pdbx_strand_id
1 'polypeptide(L)'
;MRIMCSERGGRLFATDDRYCIDNGAMIAYTGLLAYAHGMTTPLEESTFTQRFRTDEVHAIWREKEMPVLTNIRAHAMAEVSKDEASVPTPIAVDS
;
A
#
# COMPACT_ATOMS: atom_id res chain seq x y z
N MET A 1 11.13 17.02 19.09
CA MET A 1 11.60 15.68 18.62
C MET A 1 12.97 15.72 17.94
N ARG A 2 13.24 16.64 16.99
CA ARG A 2 14.54 16.70 16.29
C ARG A 2 15.76 16.68 17.21
N ILE A 3 15.80 17.57 18.21
CA ILE A 3 16.91 17.71 19.17
C ILE A 3 17.09 16.40 19.97
N MET A 4 16.00 15.87 20.53
CA MET A 4 16.00 14.59 21.28
C MET A 4 16.56 13.42 20.45
N CYS A 5 16.16 13.31 19.17
CA CYS A 5 16.65 12.26 18.26
C CYS A 5 18.14 12.43 17.96
N SER A 6 18.61 13.65 17.64
CA SER A 6 20.03 13.89 17.31
C SER A 6 20.97 13.58 18.48
N GLU A 7 20.57 13.91 19.70
CA GLU A 7 21.35 13.61 20.91
C GLU A 7 21.53 12.11 21.17
N ARG A 8 20.62 11.27 20.65
CA ARG A 8 20.59 9.81 20.87
C ARG A 8 21.00 9.01 19.62
N GLY A 9 21.52 9.67 18.59
CA GLY A 9 21.85 9.02 17.31
C GLY A 9 20.62 8.48 16.54
N GLY A 10 19.42 8.92 16.89
CA GLY A 10 18.17 8.53 16.24
C GLY A 10 17.87 9.34 14.98
N ARG A 11 17.11 8.75 14.07
CA ARG A 11 16.60 9.42 12.87
C ARG A 11 15.12 9.77 13.05
N LEU A 12 14.75 11.01 12.74
CA LEU A 12 13.36 11.46 12.75
C LEU A 12 12.76 11.34 11.35
N PHE A 13 11.63 10.67 11.25
CA PHE A 13 10.81 10.62 10.04
C PHE A 13 9.44 11.20 10.38
N ALA A 14 9.16 12.37 9.83
CA ALA A 14 7.86 13.02 9.96
C ALA A 14 7.07 12.80 8.67
N THR A 15 5.75 12.68 8.80
CA THR A 15 4.81 12.56 7.69
C THR A 15 3.99 13.85 7.58
N ASP A 16 3.44 14.12 6.41
CA ASP A 16 2.45 15.20 6.22
C ASP A 16 1.26 15.04 7.18
N ASP A 17 0.84 16.15 7.79
CA ASP A 17 -0.19 16.19 8.84
C ASP A 17 -1.52 15.53 8.41
N ARG A 18 -1.83 15.53 7.11
CA ARG A 18 -3.03 14.87 6.57
C ARG A 18 -3.04 13.37 6.80
N TYR A 19 -1.87 12.75 6.96
CA TYR A 19 -1.73 11.33 7.28
C TYR A 19 -1.49 11.05 8.77
N CYS A 20 -1.31 12.11 9.57
CA CYS A 20 -1.15 12.01 11.03
C CYS A 20 -2.50 11.99 11.76
N ILE A 21 -3.57 12.47 11.12
CA ILE A 21 -4.95 12.30 11.62
C ILE A 21 -5.53 10.95 11.18
N ASP A 22 -6.62 10.53 11.81
CA ASP A 22 -7.35 9.33 11.39
C ASP A 22 -7.83 9.46 9.94
N ASN A 23 -7.38 8.53 9.09
CA ASN A 23 -7.68 8.54 7.67
C ASN A 23 -7.85 7.13 7.10
N GLY A 24 -8.60 6.98 6.01
CA GLY A 24 -8.81 5.68 5.39
C GLY A 24 -7.54 5.10 4.72
N ALA A 25 -6.58 5.95 4.35
CA ALA A 25 -5.37 5.51 3.65
C ALA A 25 -4.46 4.63 4.54
N MET A 26 -4.34 4.93 5.83
CA MET A 26 -3.55 4.11 6.76
C MET A 26 -4.17 2.71 6.95
N ILE A 27 -5.51 2.62 6.95
CA ILE A 27 -6.24 1.35 7.05
C ILE A 27 -6.07 0.55 5.75
N ALA A 28 -6.30 1.19 4.60
CA ALA A 28 -6.16 0.54 3.30
C ALA A 28 -4.73 0.05 3.03
N TYR A 29 -3.71 0.85 3.37
CA TYR A 29 -2.31 0.47 3.17
C TYR A 29 -1.91 -0.71 4.07
N THR A 30 -2.32 -0.71 5.34
CA THR A 30 -2.04 -1.83 6.25
C THR A 30 -2.76 -3.11 5.80
N GLY A 31 -4.01 -3.00 5.35
CA GLY A 31 -4.76 -4.10 4.75
C GLY A 31 -4.10 -4.64 3.48
N LEU A 32 -3.61 -3.76 2.61
CA LEU A 32 -2.85 -4.15 1.41
C LEU A 32 -1.57 -4.89 1.79
N LEU A 33 -0.82 -4.43 2.80
CA LEU A 33 0.37 -5.12 3.28
C LEU A 33 0.06 -6.53 3.79
N ALA A 34 -1.02 -6.68 4.57
CA ALA A 34 -1.46 -7.98 5.07
C ALA A 34 -1.88 -8.91 3.92
N TYR A 35 -2.74 -8.43 3.02
CA TYR A 35 -3.17 -9.18 1.84
C TYR A 35 -2.00 -9.58 0.95
N ALA A 36 -1.02 -8.68 0.78
CA ALA A 36 0.16 -8.93 -0.01
C ALA A 36 1.02 -10.08 0.51
N HIS A 37 0.93 -10.38 1.80
CA HIS A 37 1.64 -11.48 2.46
C HIS A 37 0.71 -12.67 2.75
N GLY A 38 -0.44 -12.75 2.07
CA GLY A 38 -1.33 -13.91 2.09
C GLY A 38 -2.39 -13.90 3.20
N MET A 39 -2.55 -12.80 3.96
CA MET A 39 -3.64 -12.70 4.93
C MET A 39 -4.96 -12.37 4.24
N THR A 40 -5.98 -13.18 4.52
CA THR A 40 -7.37 -12.92 4.10
C THR A 40 -8.29 -13.17 5.28
N THR A 41 -9.36 -12.38 5.40
CA THR A 41 -10.37 -12.55 6.45
C THR A 41 -11.69 -12.94 5.80
N PRO A 42 -12.26 -14.11 6.11
CA PRO A 42 -13.63 -14.46 5.71
C PRO A 42 -14.64 -13.41 6.20
N LEU A 43 -15.76 -13.28 5.49
CA LEU A 43 -16.76 -12.26 5.83
C LEU A 43 -17.39 -12.52 7.21
N GLU A 44 -17.62 -13.79 7.53
CA GLU A 44 -18.13 -14.26 8.82
C GLU A 44 -17.19 -13.94 9.99
N GLU A 45 -15.88 -13.79 9.72
CA GLU A 45 -14.87 -13.40 10.72
C GLU A 45 -14.61 -11.88 10.73
N SER A 46 -15.18 -11.13 9.77
CA SER A 46 -15.03 -9.67 9.65
C SER A 46 -15.91 -8.91 10.66
N THR A 47 -15.78 -9.27 11.93
CA THR A 47 -16.46 -8.63 13.06
C THR A 47 -15.62 -7.49 13.66
N PHE A 48 -16.14 -6.82 14.68
CA PHE A 48 -15.45 -5.73 15.37
C PHE A 48 -14.88 -6.19 16.73
N THR A 49 -13.70 -5.67 17.09
CA THR A 49 -13.12 -5.79 18.43
C THR A 49 -12.93 -4.40 19.01
N GLN A 50 -13.80 -3.98 19.93
CA GLN A 50 -13.77 -2.62 20.49
C GLN A 50 -12.49 -2.32 21.30
N ARG A 51 -11.84 -3.35 21.83
CA ARG A 51 -10.61 -3.25 22.64
C ARG A 51 -9.45 -3.99 21.96
N PHE A 52 -9.27 -3.73 20.67
CA PHE A 52 -8.23 -4.42 19.89
C PHE A 52 -6.84 -4.02 20.38
N ARG A 53 -6.05 -4.97 20.86
CA ARG A 53 -4.70 -4.68 21.36
C ARG A 53 -3.67 -4.71 20.24
N THR A 54 -2.63 -3.90 20.38
CA THR A 54 -1.55 -3.79 19.38
C THR A 54 -0.70 -5.05 19.28
N ASP A 55 -0.64 -5.88 20.33
CA ASP A 55 0.12 -7.13 20.36
C ASP A 55 -0.71 -8.38 20.00
N GLU A 56 -1.99 -8.21 19.69
CA GLU A 56 -2.85 -9.27 19.15
C GLU A 56 -2.68 -9.44 17.63
N VAL A 57 -2.00 -8.50 16.96
CA VAL A 57 -1.78 -8.52 15.51
C VAL A 57 -0.38 -9.04 15.19
N HIS A 58 -0.32 -10.15 14.45
CA HIS A 58 0.94 -10.63 13.86
C HIS A 58 1.25 -9.87 12.57
N ALA A 59 2.29 -9.04 12.59
CA ALA A 59 2.69 -8.19 11.47
C ALA A 59 3.48 -8.97 10.40
N ILE A 60 2.82 -9.89 9.69
CA ILE A 60 3.42 -10.80 8.70
C ILE A 60 4.24 -10.10 7.60
N TRP A 61 3.90 -8.84 7.28
CA TRP A 61 4.63 -8.03 6.29
C TRP A 61 6.02 -7.55 6.75
N ARG A 62 6.44 -7.92 7.97
CA ARG A 62 7.78 -7.62 8.51
C ARG A 62 8.71 -8.83 8.45
N GLU A 63 8.20 -9.99 8.06
CA GLU A 63 8.98 -11.20 7.92
C GLU A 63 9.86 -11.16 6.66
N LYS A 64 10.82 -12.09 6.56
CA LYS A 64 11.77 -12.14 5.44
C LYS A 64 11.17 -12.75 4.18
N GLU A 65 10.03 -13.42 4.28
CA GLU A 65 9.39 -14.10 3.16
C GLU A 65 8.75 -13.09 2.19
N MET A 66 8.82 -13.39 0.89
CA MET A 66 8.46 -12.44 -0.17
C MET A 66 6.94 -12.34 -0.34
N PRO A 67 6.40 -11.15 -0.65
CA PRO A 67 4.96 -10.96 -0.85
C PRO A 67 4.43 -11.74 -2.07
N VAL A 68 3.19 -12.23 -1.96
CA VAL A 68 2.44 -12.96 -3.00
C VAL A 68 2.16 -12.08 -4.22
N LEU A 69 2.00 -10.76 -4.03
CA LEU A 69 1.69 -9.82 -5.12
C LEU A 69 2.86 -9.56 -6.09
N THR A 70 4.07 -10.02 -5.77
CA THR A 70 5.23 -9.89 -6.67
C THR A 70 5.01 -10.62 -8.00
N ASN A 71 4.09 -11.59 -8.03
CA ASN A 71 3.69 -12.33 -9.24
C ASN A 71 2.63 -11.62 -10.10
N ILE A 72 1.99 -10.55 -9.60
CA ILE A 72 0.93 -9.83 -10.36
C ILE A 72 1.53 -8.80 -11.33
N ARG A 73 2.72 -8.24 -11.06
CA ARG A 73 3.40 -7.36 -12.02
C ARG A 73 3.63 -8.05 -13.37
N ALA A 74 3.87 -9.36 -13.38
CA ALA A 74 3.99 -10.13 -14.63
C ALA A 74 2.68 -10.21 -15.42
N HIS A 75 1.52 -10.27 -14.75
CA HIS A 75 0.20 -10.32 -15.40
C HIS A 75 -0.31 -8.94 -15.81
N ALA A 76 -0.24 -7.94 -14.91
CA ALA A 76 -0.72 -6.59 -15.18
C ALA A 76 0.09 -5.87 -16.28
N MET A 77 1.40 -6.11 -16.37
CA MET A 77 2.24 -5.58 -17.46
C MET A 77 1.95 -6.28 -18.80
N ALA A 78 1.48 -7.54 -18.78
CA ALA A 78 1.11 -8.27 -20.00
C ALA A 78 -0.20 -7.75 -20.61
N GLU A 79 -1.15 -7.30 -19.79
CA GLU A 79 -2.43 -6.75 -20.28
C GLU A 79 -2.32 -5.31 -20.81
N VAL A 80 -1.45 -4.49 -20.21
CA VAL A 80 -1.22 -3.10 -20.67
C VAL A 80 -0.58 -3.04 -22.08
N SER A 81 0.12 -4.09 -22.52
CA SER A 81 0.79 -4.10 -23.84
C SER A 81 -0.14 -4.32 -25.05
N LYS A 82 -1.44 -4.60 -24.85
CA LYS A 82 -2.35 -4.95 -25.96
C LYS A 82 -3.10 -3.77 -26.57
N ASP A 83 -3.08 -2.59 -25.95
CA ASP A 83 -3.89 -1.43 -26.35
C ASP A 83 -3.07 -0.27 -26.97
N GLU A 84 -1.95 -0.56 -27.64
CA GLU A 84 -1.18 0.42 -28.42
C GLU A 84 -1.16 0.06 -29.92
N ALA A 85 -2.29 0.24 -30.60
CA ALA A 85 -2.32 0.27 -32.07
C ALA A 85 -3.50 1.11 -32.59
N SER A 86 -3.55 2.40 -32.23
CA SER A 86 -4.35 3.38 -32.98
C SER A 86 -3.71 4.75 -32.86
N VAL A 87 -2.74 5.00 -33.74
CA VAL A 87 -2.17 6.34 -33.95
C VAL A 87 -3.29 7.27 -34.45
N PRO A 88 -3.56 8.43 -33.83
CA PRO A 88 -4.54 9.35 -34.37
C PRO A 88 -4.00 10.05 -35.61
N THR A 89 -4.78 10.02 -36.69
CA THR A 89 -4.52 10.73 -37.95
C THR A 89 -4.40 12.24 -37.70
N PRO A 90 -3.42 12.96 -38.27
CA PRO A 90 -3.30 14.40 -38.08
C PRO A 90 -4.49 15.11 -38.73
N ILE A 91 -5.13 16.01 -38.00
CA ILE A 91 -6.15 16.90 -38.55
C ILE A 91 -5.42 17.97 -39.36
N ALA A 92 -5.64 17.99 -40.68
CA ALA A 92 -5.18 19.06 -41.55
C ALA A 92 -5.93 20.34 -41.18
N VAL A 93 -5.19 21.37 -40.77
CA VAL A 93 -5.71 22.73 -40.62
C VAL A 93 -5.58 23.39 -42.00
N ASP A 94 -6.71 23.58 -42.67
CA ASP A 94 -6.77 24.43 -43.86
C ASP A 94 -6.61 25.90 -43.46
N SER A 95 -6.07 26.69 -44.39
CA SER A 95 -5.36 27.96 -44.23
C SER A 95 -6.20 29.14 -43.75
#